data_AF-A0A235IZX1-F1
#
_entry.id   AF-A0A235IZX1-F1
#
_cell.length_a   1.000
_cell.length_b   1.000
_cell.length_c   1.000
_cell.angle_alpha   90.00
_cell.angle_beta   90.00
_cell.angle_gamma   90.00
#
_symmetry.space_group_name_H-M   'P 1'
#
loop_
_entity.id
_entity.type
_entity.pdbx_description
1 polymer ?
#
loop_
_entity_poly.entity_id
_entity_poly.type
_entity_poly.pdbx_seq_one_letter_code
_entity_poly.pdbx_strand_id
1 'polypeptide(L)'
;MFTKKLTRFRSLVIVLFTGCLVFFPSLLSGYFKPTVYAQSIKLPAAYVGVWEGRGAQSNQEWSILMALTPGNTKAIVGTMAYPSLGCGGELTLRHINTQSIELSEKLTFVGNCVKDGTVVLQPDSGETLQYKWFYSNGKLAATGSVHKVSQK
;
A
#
# COMPACT_ATOMS: atom_id res chain seq x y z
N MET A 1 40.21 4.81 -28.85
CA MET A 1 39.21 3.71 -28.74
C MET A 1 38.24 4.15 -27.64
N PHE A 2 37.06 4.72 -27.84
CA PHE A 2 36.02 4.66 -28.86
C PHE A 2 35.54 6.07 -29.25
N THR A 3 35.50 6.36 -30.55
CA THR A 3 34.79 7.51 -31.13
C THR A 3 33.56 6.97 -31.89
N LYS A 4 32.35 7.38 -31.50
CA LYS A 4 31.10 7.17 -32.26
C LYS A 4 30.39 8.53 -32.29
N LYS A 5 30.68 9.38 -33.27
CA LYS A 5 30.10 9.50 -34.63
C LYS A 5 28.59 9.80 -34.63
N LEU A 6 28.29 11.07 -34.92
CA LEU A 6 27.00 11.64 -35.32
C LEU A 6 26.25 10.77 -36.33
N THR A 7 24.92 10.74 -36.27
CA THR A 7 24.11 10.63 -37.48
C THR A 7 22.81 11.41 -37.33
N ARG A 8 22.71 12.50 -38.09
CA ARG A 8 21.49 13.28 -38.34
C ARG A 8 20.50 12.39 -39.09
N PHE A 9 19.23 12.38 -38.69
CA PHE A 9 18.13 11.97 -39.55
C PHE A 9 17.40 13.22 -40.05
N ARG A 10 17.70 13.58 -41.31
CA ARG A 10 16.85 14.42 -42.15
C ARG A 10 15.95 13.47 -42.93
N SER A 11 14.64 13.65 -42.86
CA SER A 11 13.75 13.37 -43.98
C SER A 11 12.55 14.30 -43.92
N LEU A 12 12.65 15.33 -44.73
CA LEU A 12 11.58 16.22 -45.16
C LEU A 12 10.77 15.43 -46.21
N VAL A 13 9.50 15.17 -45.96
CA VAL A 13 8.58 14.69 -47.00
C VAL A 13 7.47 15.71 -47.12
N ILE A 14 7.58 16.54 -48.15
CA ILE A 14 6.53 17.43 -48.63
C ILE A 14 5.65 16.57 -49.53
N VAL A 15 4.39 16.37 -49.13
CA VAL A 15 3.36 15.83 -50.00
C VAL A 15 2.35 16.95 -50.25
N LEU A 16 2.43 17.53 -51.45
CA LEU A 16 1.40 18.39 -52.01
C LEU A 16 0.29 17.49 -52.55
N PHE A 17 -0.89 17.50 -51.92
CA PHE A 17 -2.11 16.97 -52.53
C PHE A 17 -3.12 18.10 -52.72
N THR A 18 -3.25 18.46 -53.99
CA THR A 18 -4.31 19.28 -54.59
C THR A 18 -5.69 18.66 -54.35
N GLY A 19 -6.60 19.48 -53.80
CA GLY A 19 -7.98 19.61 -54.25
C GLY A 19 -8.93 18.42 -54.15
N CYS A 20 -9.72 18.37 -53.07
CA CYS A 20 -11.14 18.01 -53.16
C CYS A 20 -11.89 18.63 -51.97
N LEU A 21 -12.55 19.77 -52.20
CA LEU A 21 -13.47 20.38 -51.23
C LEU A 21 -14.78 19.58 -51.23
N VAL A 22 -14.82 18.54 -50.39
CA VAL A 22 -16.08 17.91 -49.98
C VAL A 22 -16.47 18.47 -48.62
N PHE A 23 -17.53 19.28 -48.63
CA PHE A 23 -18.26 19.75 -47.45
C PHE A 23 -18.79 18.54 -46.68
N PHE A 24 -18.09 18.10 -45.64
CA PHE A 24 -18.65 17.20 -44.64
C PHE A 24 -19.43 18.04 -43.63
N PRO A 25 -20.75 17.83 -43.48
CA PRO A 25 -21.50 18.45 -42.40
C PRO A 25 -20.96 17.94 -41.08
N SER A 26 -20.84 18.88 -40.15
CA SER A 26 -20.25 18.76 -38.83
C SER A 26 -20.89 17.63 -38.03
N LEU A 27 -20.32 16.43 -38.10
CA LEU A 27 -20.58 15.38 -37.13
C LEU A 27 -19.82 15.73 -35.86
N LEU A 28 -20.59 16.17 -34.87
CA LEU A 28 -20.25 16.35 -33.46
C LEU A 28 -19.06 15.47 -33.05
N SER A 29 -17.88 16.08 -33.00
CA SER A 29 -16.71 15.51 -32.35
C SER A 29 -17.01 15.53 -30.85
N GLY A 30 -17.78 14.55 -30.41
CA GLY A 30 -18.06 14.28 -29.01
C GLY A 30 -16.72 14.01 -28.34
N TYR A 31 -16.24 15.00 -27.59
CA TYR A 31 -15.12 14.87 -26.66
C TYR A 31 -15.47 13.78 -25.65
N PHE A 32 -15.15 12.53 -25.96
CA PHE A 32 -15.10 11.47 -24.96
C PHE A 32 -13.96 11.81 -24.01
N LYS A 33 -14.28 12.45 -22.87
CA LYS A 33 -13.37 12.50 -21.74
C LYS A 33 -13.21 11.06 -21.24
N PRO A 34 -12.02 10.43 -21.35
CA PRO A 34 -11.82 9.13 -20.74
C PRO A 34 -12.05 9.26 -19.25
N THR A 35 -13.08 8.59 -18.74
CA THR A 35 -13.34 8.52 -17.31
C THR A 35 -12.37 7.49 -16.74
N VAL A 36 -11.27 7.96 -16.15
CA VAL A 36 -10.31 7.10 -15.45
C VAL A 36 -10.96 6.70 -14.13
N TYR A 37 -11.49 5.49 -14.05
CA TYR A 37 -11.90 4.90 -12.78
C TYR A 37 -10.65 4.59 -11.98
N ALA A 38 -10.47 5.28 -10.84
CA ALA A 38 -9.42 4.95 -9.90
C ALA A 38 -9.66 3.52 -9.37
N GLN A 39 -8.79 2.58 -9.78
CA GLN A 39 -8.80 1.22 -9.26
C GLN A 39 -8.43 1.31 -7.76
N SER A 40 -9.38 0.98 -6.88
CA SER A 40 -9.10 0.93 -5.44
C SER A 40 -8.22 -0.29 -5.15
N ILE A 41 -7.01 -0.06 -4.65
CA ILE A 41 -6.11 -1.15 -4.27
C ILE A 41 -6.63 -1.75 -2.96
N LYS A 42 -7.00 -3.03 -3.01
CA LYS A 42 -7.60 -3.78 -1.90
C LYS A 42 -6.53 -4.58 -1.15
N LEU A 43 -6.69 -4.71 0.16
CA LEU A 43 -5.88 -5.57 1.02
C LEU A 43 -5.77 -6.99 0.43
N PRO A 44 -4.57 -7.51 0.16
CA PRO A 44 -4.41 -8.87 -0.36
C PRO A 44 -4.92 -9.93 0.63
N ALA A 45 -5.54 -10.99 0.11
CA ALA A 45 -6.16 -12.04 0.93
C ALA A 45 -5.18 -12.73 1.89
N ALA A 46 -3.87 -12.77 1.55
CA ALA A 46 -2.83 -13.32 2.40
C ALA A 46 -2.79 -12.69 3.81
N TYR A 47 -3.07 -11.38 3.91
CA TYR A 47 -3.06 -10.65 5.18
C TYR A 47 -4.36 -10.78 5.98
N VAL A 48 -5.47 -11.18 5.35
CA VAL A 48 -6.77 -11.28 6.01
C VAL A 48 -6.76 -12.44 7.01
N GLY A 49 -7.27 -12.19 8.21
CA GLY A 49 -7.35 -13.17 9.29
C GLY A 49 -7.03 -12.57 10.66
N VAL A 50 -6.99 -13.45 11.66
CA VAL A 50 -6.53 -13.14 13.01
C VAL A 50 -5.09 -13.59 13.15
N TRP A 51 -4.27 -12.75 13.78
CA TRP A 51 -2.84 -12.92 13.93
C TRP A 51 -2.46 -12.68 15.38
N GLU A 52 -1.57 -13.52 15.91
CA GLU A 52 -1.03 -13.35 17.26
C GLU A 52 0.49 -13.47 17.21
N GLY A 53 1.19 -12.83 18.13
CA GLY A 53 2.65 -12.92 18.18
C GLY A 53 3.27 -11.96 19.17
N ARG A 54 4.51 -11.55 18.90
CA ARG A 54 5.28 -10.70 19.81
C ARG A 54 6.03 -9.60 19.05
N GLY A 55 6.02 -8.41 19.63
CA GLY A 55 6.88 -7.30 19.24
C GLY A 55 7.98 -7.12 20.27
N ALA A 56 9.14 -6.63 19.82
CA ALA A 56 10.29 -6.34 20.67
C ALA A 56 10.87 -4.97 20.32
N GLN A 57 11.24 -4.23 21.36
CA GLN A 57 11.98 -2.97 21.28
C GLN A 57 13.00 -2.92 22.41
N SER A 58 14.26 -2.76 22.04
CA SER A 58 15.38 -2.79 23.00
C SER A 58 15.34 -4.06 23.86
N ASN A 59 15.08 -3.94 25.18
CA ASN A 59 15.03 -5.06 26.12
C ASN A 59 13.60 -5.39 26.58
N GLN A 60 12.59 -4.89 25.88
CA GLN A 60 11.18 -5.12 26.19
C GLN A 60 10.51 -5.88 25.07
N GLU A 61 9.62 -6.79 25.47
CA GLU A 61 8.74 -7.52 24.55
C GLU A 61 7.29 -7.37 24.99
N TRP A 62 6.38 -7.48 24.02
CA TRP A 62 4.95 -7.47 24.28
C TRP A 62 4.21 -8.40 23.34
N SER A 63 3.05 -8.87 23.80
CA SER A 63 2.12 -9.64 22.98
C SER A 63 1.43 -8.73 21.96
N ILE A 64 1.24 -9.22 20.74
CA ILE A 64 0.46 -8.58 19.67
C ILE A 64 -0.73 -9.50 19.37
N LEU A 65 -1.93 -8.92 19.29
CA LEU A 65 -3.13 -9.55 18.73
C LEU A 65 -3.70 -8.62 17.67
N MET A 66 -3.96 -9.12 16.48
CA MET A 66 -4.40 -8.32 15.34
C MET A 66 -5.45 -9.06 14.54
N ALA A 67 -6.48 -8.35 14.08
CA ALA A 67 -7.49 -8.89 13.18
C ALA A 67 -7.59 -7.99 11.95
N LEU A 68 -7.44 -8.57 10.76
CA LEU A 68 -7.49 -7.87 9.48
C LEU A 68 -8.62 -8.41 8.63
N THR A 69 -9.43 -7.51 8.09
CA THR A 69 -10.57 -7.77 7.20
C THR A 69 -10.33 -7.16 5.82
N PRO A 70 -10.97 -7.67 4.74
CA PRO A 70 -10.83 -7.09 3.41
C PRO A 70 -11.24 -5.60 3.39
N GLY A 71 -10.47 -4.77 2.70
CA GLY A 71 -10.81 -3.36 2.50
C GLY A 71 -9.83 -2.64 1.57
N ASN A 72 -10.20 -1.43 1.16
CA ASN A 72 -9.41 -0.62 0.23
C ASN A 72 -8.40 0.26 0.98
N THR A 73 -7.41 0.80 0.26
CA THR A 73 -6.57 1.87 0.80
C THR A 73 -7.43 3.03 1.34
N LYS A 74 -6.97 3.63 2.43
CA LYS A 74 -7.63 4.63 3.29
C LYS A 74 -8.82 4.13 4.12
N ALA A 75 -9.25 2.86 3.97
CA ALA A 75 -10.25 2.29 4.85
C ALA A 75 -9.63 1.73 6.14
N ILE A 76 -10.42 1.70 7.21
CA ILE A 76 -10.10 0.86 8.38
C ILE A 76 -10.25 -0.59 7.93
N VAL A 77 -9.17 -1.36 8.02
CA VAL A 77 -9.10 -2.76 7.59
C VAL A 77 -8.87 -3.71 8.74
N GLY A 78 -8.84 -3.22 9.98
CA GLY A 78 -8.64 -4.09 11.12
C GLY A 78 -8.50 -3.37 12.44
N THR A 79 -8.18 -4.17 13.45
CA THR A 79 -7.93 -3.75 14.81
C THR A 79 -6.66 -4.43 15.31
N MET A 80 -5.98 -3.80 16.26
CA MET A 80 -4.95 -4.48 17.04
C MET A 80 -5.07 -4.18 18.52
N ALA A 81 -4.52 -5.10 19.30
CA ALA A 81 -4.30 -4.95 20.71
C ALA A 81 -2.87 -5.39 21.05
N TYR A 82 -2.33 -4.75 22.08
CA TYR A 82 -1.12 -5.19 22.77
C TYR A 82 -1.49 -5.56 24.21
N PRO A 83 -2.01 -6.79 24.45
CA PRO A 83 -2.58 -7.16 25.75
C PRO A 83 -1.65 -6.91 26.94
N SER A 84 -0.36 -7.27 26.82
CA SER A 84 0.63 -7.06 27.88
C SER A 84 0.96 -5.59 28.17
N LEU A 85 0.55 -4.65 27.31
CA LEU A 85 0.72 -3.21 27.50
C LEU A 85 -0.60 -2.49 27.81
N GLY A 86 -1.72 -3.21 27.74
CA GLY A 86 -3.06 -2.64 27.93
C GLY A 86 -3.35 -1.52 26.95
N CYS A 87 -3.09 -1.71 25.66
CA CYS A 87 -3.42 -0.72 24.63
C CYS A 87 -3.93 -1.39 23.36
N GLY A 88 -4.62 -0.64 22.51
CA GLY A 88 -5.22 -1.15 21.29
C GLY A 88 -5.90 -0.07 20.46
N GLY A 89 -6.21 -0.39 19.22
CA GLY A 89 -6.68 0.58 18.26
C GLY A 89 -7.12 0.01 16.93
N GLU A 90 -7.44 0.95 16.03
CA GLU A 90 -7.86 0.68 14.67
C GLU A 90 -6.66 0.76 13.72
N LEU A 91 -6.73 -0.04 12.65
CA LEU A 91 -5.73 -0.09 11.60
C LEU A 91 -6.31 0.40 10.27
N THR A 92 -5.75 1.49 9.75
CA THR A 92 -6.13 2.05 8.45
C THR A 92 -5.11 1.65 7.39
N LEU A 93 -5.55 1.03 6.30
CA LEU A 93 -4.66 0.66 5.20
C LEU A 93 -4.14 1.90 4.47
N ARG A 94 -2.83 2.16 4.52
CA ARG A 94 -2.24 3.34 3.85
C ARG A 94 -1.71 2.99 2.46
N HIS A 95 -0.91 1.94 2.39
CA HIS A 95 -0.19 1.58 1.18
C HIS A 95 -0.06 0.06 1.04
N ILE A 96 0.00 -0.38 -0.21
CA ILE A 96 0.26 -1.77 -0.59
C ILE A 96 1.35 -1.71 -1.64
N ASN A 97 2.44 -2.43 -1.41
CA ASN A 97 3.45 -2.70 -2.43
C ASN A 97 3.53 -4.21 -2.69
N THR A 98 4.49 -4.64 -3.49
CA THR A 98 4.63 -6.05 -3.90
C THR A 98 5.07 -6.99 -2.78
N GLN A 99 5.62 -6.47 -1.68
CA GLN A 99 6.25 -7.23 -0.60
C GLN A 99 5.64 -6.97 0.77
N SER A 100 4.96 -5.85 0.97
CA SER A 100 4.42 -5.44 2.26
C SER A 100 3.17 -4.58 2.14
N ILE A 101 2.49 -4.45 3.27
CA ILE A 101 1.46 -3.44 3.49
C ILE A 101 1.88 -2.49 4.59
N GLU A 102 1.38 -1.26 4.50
CA GLU A 102 1.54 -0.23 5.52
C GLU A 102 0.19 0.13 6.10
N LEU A 103 0.11 0.13 7.43
CA LEU A 103 -1.09 0.41 8.20
C LEU A 103 -0.83 1.58 9.14
N SER A 104 -1.71 2.58 9.14
CA SER A 104 -1.73 3.59 10.18
C SER A 104 -2.40 3.02 11.41
N GLU A 105 -1.74 3.11 12.55
CA GLU A 105 -2.35 2.79 13.83
C GLU A 105 -2.99 4.04 14.43
N LYS A 106 -4.24 3.90 14.86
CA LYS A 106 -4.91 4.89 15.70
C LYS A 106 -5.35 4.21 17.00
N LEU A 107 -4.60 4.43 18.07
CA LEU A 107 -4.95 3.89 19.39
C LEU A 107 -6.27 4.48 19.88
N THR A 108 -7.25 3.62 20.15
CA THR A 108 -8.53 3.96 20.76
C THR A 108 -8.48 3.75 22.28
N PHE A 109 -7.57 2.89 22.74
CA PHE A 109 -7.20 2.70 24.13
C PHE A 109 -5.66 2.76 24.26
N VAL A 110 -5.14 3.71 25.03
CA VAL A 110 -3.72 4.11 24.92
C VAL A 110 -2.80 3.35 25.87
N GLY A 111 -3.25 2.97 27.07
CA GLY A 111 -2.39 2.31 28.06
C GLY A 111 -1.03 2.98 28.21
N ASN A 112 0.03 2.17 28.12
CA ASN A 112 1.44 2.62 28.16
C ASN A 112 2.05 2.86 26.77
N CYS A 113 1.24 2.98 25.72
CA CYS A 113 1.71 2.94 24.33
C CYS A 113 1.92 4.32 23.73
N VAL A 114 2.87 4.39 22.79
CA VAL A 114 3.13 5.59 21.99
C VAL A 114 2.07 5.70 20.90
N LYS A 115 1.51 6.89 20.70
CA LYS A 115 0.47 7.15 19.70
C LYS A 115 1.04 7.35 18.28
N ASP A 116 0.14 7.24 17.30
CA ASP A 116 0.36 7.63 15.90
C ASP A 116 1.50 6.85 15.22
N GLY A 117 1.52 5.54 15.44
CA GLY A 117 2.45 4.61 14.83
C GLY A 117 2.08 4.21 13.40
N THR A 118 3.08 3.72 12.67
CA THR A 118 2.87 2.99 11.41
C THR A 118 3.34 1.55 11.58
N VAL A 119 2.45 0.61 11.27
CA VAL A 119 2.74 -0.82 11.22
C VAL A 119 3.02 -1.23 9.78
N VAL A 120 4.11 -1.96 9.58
CA VAL A 120 4.44 -2.60 8.30
C VAL A 120 4.43 -4.10 8.48
N LEU A 121 3.65 -4.79 7.63
CA LEU A 121 3.56 -6.24 7.63
C LEU A 121 4.13 -6.77 6.33
N GLN A 122 5.04 -7.73 6.44
CA GLN A 122 5.66 -8.42 5.31
C GLN A 122 5.45 -9.93 5.46
N PRO A 123 4.88 -10.63 4.45
CA PRO A 123 4.76 -12.07 4.49
C PRO A 123 6.14 -12.73 4.52
N ASP A 124 6.28 -13.69 5.41
CA ASP A 124 7.47 -14.55 5.51
C ASP A 124 7.15 -15.96 4.97
N SER A 125 5.99 -16.47 5.37
CA SER A 125 5.38 -17.71 4.89
C SER A 125 3.86 -17.52 4.80
N GLY A 126 3.12 -18.53 4.33
CA GLY A 126 1.65 -18.45 4.22
C GLY A 126 0.92 -18.18 5.56
N GLU A 127 1.58 -18.42 6.69
CA GLU A 127 1.01 -18.31 8.03
C GLU A 127 1.80 -17.38 8.97
N THR A 128 2.84 -16.71 8.48
CA THR A 128 3.68 -15.80 9.29
C THR A 128 3.86 -14.45 8.60
N LEU A 129 3.67 -13.37 9.36
CA LEU A 129 4.01 -12.01 8.97
C LEU A 129 5.15 -11.49 9.85
N GLN A 130 6.17 -10.91 9.21
CA GLN A 130 7.13 -10.03 9.87
C GLN A 130 6.44 -8.72 10.20
N TYR A 131 6.60 -8.29 11.45
CA TYR A 131 6.03 -7.08 12.01
C TYR A 131 7.12 -6.04 12.22
N LYS A 132 6.85 -4.80 11.78
CA LYS A 132 7.67 -3.63 12.10
C LYS A 132 6.76 -2.49 12.52
N TRP A 133 7.16 -1.75 13.55
CA TRP A 133 6.47 -0.56 13.99
C TRP A 133 7.41 0.64 13.93
N PHE A 134 6.91 1.74 13.39
CA PHE A 134 7.63 2.99 13.19
C PHE A 134 6.95 4.12 13.95
N TYR A 135 7.77 4.99 14.55
CA TYR A 135 7.31 6.27 15.07
C TYR A 135 6.73 7.14 13.94
N SER A 136 5.95 8.16 14.31
CA SER A 136 5.38 9.13 13.37
C SER A 136 6.41 9.87 12.51
N ASN A 137 7.67 9.94 12.97
CA ASN A 137 8.79 10.51 12.22
C ASN A 137 9.46 9.51 11.23
N GLY A 138 8.93 8.30 11.09
CA GLY A 138 9.44 7.26 10.20
C GLY A 138 10.63 6.46 10.76
N LYS A 139 11.07 6.71 12.00
CA LYS A 139 12.11 5.90 12.65
C LYS A 139 11.55 4.55 13.08
N LEU A 140 12.22 3.46 12.70
CA LEU A 140 11.91 2.11 13.18
C LEU A 140 12.08 2.05 14.71
N ALA A 141 11.02 1.62 15.41
CA ALA A 141 11.03 1.50 16.87
C ALA A 141 11.08 0.04 17.32
N ALA A 142 10.32 -0.83 16.66
CA ALA A 142 10.13 -2.21 17.09
C ALA A 142 10.04 -3.16 15.89
N THR A 143 10.40 -4.41 16.14
CA THR A 143 10.28 -5.52 15.19
C THR A 143 9.66 -6.72 15.88
N GLY A 144 9.14 -7.67 15.10
CA GLY A 144 8.60 -8.90 15.65
C GLY A 144 8.04 -9.79 14.57
N SER A 145 7.28 -10.79 14.99
CA SER A 145 6.54 -11.65 14.08
C SER A 145 5.17 -11.99 14.67
N VAL A 146 4.21 -12.21 13.79
CA VAL A 146 2.88 -12.71 14.13
C VAL A 146 2.55 -13.90 13.24
N HIS A 147 1.88 -14.89 13.80
CA HIS A 147 1.40 -16.07 13.08
C HIS A 147 -0.13 -16.07 13.02
N LYS A 148 -0.67 -16.65 11.96
CA LYS A 148 -2.12 -16.73 11.75
C LYS A 148 -2.71 -17.65 12.81
N VAL A 149 -3.71 -17.18 13.53
CA VAL A 149 -4.51 -18.01 14.42
C VAL A 149 -5.41 -18.85 13.51
N SER A 150 -5.07 -20.12 13.33
CA SER A 150 -5.90 -21.04 12.56
C SER A 150 -7.30 -21.09 13.16
N GLN A 151 -8.32 -20.82 12.35
CA GLN A 151 -9.69 -21.14 12.73
C GLN A 151 -9.81 -22.67 12.66
N LYS A 152 -9.69 -23.32 13.83
CA LYS A 152 -10.03 -24.73 13.96
C LYS A 152 -11.47 -24.98 13.53
#